data_AF-A0A1I3UKG6-F1
#
_entry.id   AF-A0A1I3UKG6-F1
#
_cell.length_a   1.000
_cell.length_b   1.000
_cell.length_c   1.000
_cell.angle_alpha   90.00
_cell.angle_beta   90.00
_cell.angle_gamma   90.00
#
_symmetry.space_group_name_H-M   'P 1'
#
loop_
_entity.id
_entity.type
_entity.pdbx_description
1 polymer ?
#
loop_
_entity_poly.entity_id
_entity_poly.type
_entity_poly.pdbx_seq_one_letter_code
_entity_poly.pdbx_strand_id
1 'polypeptide(L)'
;MRETKPTNNYPSNKYKYVIECKSMQITLTVDNNDIIHNADGDIDCPLETVLRKNHFTLYELKKWGLVSIHFVEIANEEETIRNQIECETVLQSIKF
;
A
#
# COMPACT_ATOMS: atom_id res chain seq x y z
N MET A 1 19.83 34.76 12.39
CA MET A 1 19.41 34.27 11.06
C MET A 1 18.91 32.85 11.29
N ARG A 2 17.62 32.58 11.08
CA ARG A 2 17.00 31.31 11.51
C ARG A 2 17.38 30.21 10.51
N GLU A 3 18.07 29.19 11.00
CA GLU A 3 18.39 27.96 10.27
C GLU A 3 17.10 27.17 10.02
N THR A 4 16.54 27.28 8.82
CA THR A 4 15.50 26.36 8.35
C THR A 4 16.19 25.15 7.71
N LYS A 5 16.33 24.13 8.55
CA LYS A 5 16.47 22.68 8.31
C LYS A 5 16.38 22.27 6.83
N PRO A 6 17.24 21.37 6.33
CA PRO A 6 17.02 20.77 5.02
C PRO A 6 15.64 20.13 5.04
N THR A 7 14.74 20.62 4.18
CA THR A 7 13.52 19.91 3.86
C THR A 7 13.99 18.60 3.25
N ASN A 8 13.94 17.55 4.06
CA ASN A 8 14.21 16.21 3.61
C ASN A 8 13.13 15.92 2.56
N ASN A 9 13.44 16.22 1.30
CA ASN A 9 12.69 15.79 0.14
C ASN A 9 12.90 14.28 0.06
N TYR A 10 12.33 13.54 1.02
CA TYR A 10 12.04 12.13 0.79
C TYR A 10 11.26 12.12 -0.51
N PRO A 11 11.67 11.33 -1.53
CA PRO A 11 10.88 11.23 -2.75
C PRO A 11 9.49 10.85 -2.28
N SER A 12 8.53 11.76 -2.48
CA SER A 12 7.14 11.64 -2.06
C SER A 12 6.73 10.20 -2.34
N ASN A 13 6.41 9.40 -1.30
CA ASN A 13 6.07 8.00 -1.52
C ASN A 13 4.95 7.98 -2.58
N LYS A 14 5.31 7.56 -3.78
CA LYS A 14 4.44 7.64 -4.95
C LYS A 14 3.39 6.56 -4.92
N TYR A 15 3.43 5.67 -3.94
CA TYR A 15 2.54 4.53 -3.84
C TYR A 15 2.04 4.38 -2.42
N LYS A 16 0.76 4.03 -2.30
CA LYS A 16 0.11 3.68 -1.04
C LYS A 16 -0.89 2.57 -1.25
N TYR A 17 -1.09 1.77 -0.22
CA TYR A 17 -2.22 0.86 -0.12
C TYR A 17 -3.30 1.50 0.75
N VAL A 18 -4.51 1.59 0.21
CA VAL A 18 -5.71 1.97 0.97
C VAL A 18 -6.49 0.70 1.21
N ILE A 19 -6.53 0.27 2.47
CA ILE A 19 -7.22 -0.92 2.92
C ILE A 19 -8.51 -0.48 3.59
N GLU A 20 -9.63 -0.90 3.04
CA GLU A 20 -10.94 -0.64 3.59
C GLU A 20 -11.43 -1.85 4.37
N CYS A 21 -11.77 -1.64 5.64
CA CYS A 21 -12.36 -2.65 6.52
C CYS A 21 -13.74 -2.17 6.98
N LYS A 22 -14.58 -3.09 7.43
CA LYS A 22 -15.95 -2.80 7.90
C LYS A 22 -16.02 -1.76 9.02
N SER A 23 -15.00 -1.70 9.88
CA SER A 23 -14.97 -0.79 11.04
C SER A 23 -13.97 0.36 10.92
N MET A 24 -13.04 0.32 9.97
CA MET A 24 -11.99 1.32 9.81
C MET A 24 -11.35 1.29 8.43
N GLN A 25 -10.64 2.34 8.06
CA GLN A 25 -9.79 2.39 6.87
C GLN A 25 -8.34 2.56 7.29
N ILE A 26 -7.44 1.81 6.66
CA ILE A 26 -6.01 1.80 6.94
C ILE A 26 -5.27 2.22 5.69
N THR A 27 -4.43 3.25 5.80
CA THR A 27 -3.55 3.65 4.71
C THR A 27 -2.13 3.24 5.04
N LEU A 28 -1.54 2.40 4.19
CA LEU A 28 -0.16 1.95 4.31
C LEU A 28 0.69 2.61 3.25
N THR A 29 1.80 3.21 3.68
CA THR A 29 2.75 3.80 2.74
C THR A 29 3.60 2.70 2.13
N VAL A 30 3.73 2.72 0.79
CA VAL A 30 4.53 1.75 0.05
C VAL A 30 5.86 2.36 -0.29
N ASP A 31 6.95 1.70 0.10
CA ASP A 31 8.29 2.17 -0.21
C ASP A 31 8.61 1.88 -1.68
N ASN A 32 9.29 2.80 -2.36
CA ASN A 32 9.70 2.59 -3.75
C ASN A 32 10.62 1.36 -3.92
N ASN A 33 11.30 0.92 -2.85
CA ASN A 33 12.10 -0.31 -2.89
C ASN A 33 11.26 -1.59 -2.93
N ASP A 34 9.99 -1.56 -2.50
CA ASP A 34 9.09 -2.72 -2.56
C ASP A 34 8.35 -2.79 -3.90
N ILE A 35 8.55 -1.80 -4.76
CA ILE A 35 7.94 -1.72 -6.08
C ILE A 35 8.76 -2.53 -7.08
N ILE A 36 8.12 -3.54 -7.65
CA ILE A 36 8.69 -4.42 -8.66
C ILE A 36 8.21 -3.92 -10.01
N HIS A 37 9.12 -3.37 -10.80
CA HIS A 37 8.83 -3.02 -12.19
C HIS A 37 9.04 -4.26 -13.05
N ASN A 38 7.96 -4.79 -13.61
CA ASN A 38 8.03 -5.87 -14.58
C ASN A 38 8.53 -5.35 -15.94
N ALA A 39 9.11 -6.25 -16.74
CA ALA A 39 9.67 -5.91 -18.05
C ALA A 39 8.61 -5.40 -19.05
N ASP A 40 7.33 -5.70 -18.82
CA ASP A 40 6.19 -5.19 -19.59
C ASP A 40 5.75 -3.77 -19.19
N GLY A 41 6.38 -3.17 -18.18
CA GLY A 41 6.00 -1.84 -17.68
C GLY A 41 4.89 -1.87 -16.63
N ASP A 42 4.40 -3.06 -16.28
CA ASP A 42 3.51 -3.26 -15.14
C ASP A 42 4.26 -3.11 -13.81
N ILE A 43 3.58 -2.47 -12.86
CA ILE A 43 4.09 -2.25 -11.52
C ILE A 43 3.44 -3.29 -10.61
N ASP A 44 4.24 -4.23 -10.11
CA ASP A 44 3.80 -5.20 -9.12
C ASP A 44 4.34 -4.80 -7.75
N CYS A 45 3.51 -4.90 -6.72
CA CYS A 45 3.94 -4.69 -5.35
C CYS A 45 3.30 -5.78 -4.48
N PRO A 46 4.12 -6.62 -3.81
CA PRO A 46 3.58 -7.61 -2.90
C PRO A 46 3.01 -6.92 -1.66
N LEU A 47 1.68 -6.92 -1.55
CA LEU A 47 0.94 -6.40 -0.40
C LEU A 47 1.49 -6.97 0.93
N GLU A 48 1.89 -8.24 0.95
CA GLU A 48 2.43 -8.90 2.13
C GLU A 48 3.71 -8.21 2.65
N THR A 49 4.60 -7.78 1.75
CA THR A 49 5.81 -7.03 2.11
C THR A 49 5.46 -5.70 2.76
N VAL A 50 4.50 -4.97 2.19
CA VAL A 50 4.05 -3.68 2.72
C VAL A 50 3.41 -3.85 4.09
N LEU A 51 2.55 -4.85 4.25
CA LEU A 51 1.92 -5.17 5.53
C LEU A 51 2.97 -5.48 6.59
N ARG A 52 3.93 -6.36 6.27
CA ARG A 52 5.00 -6.74 7.18
C ARG A 52 5.84 -5.54 7.62
N LYS A 53 6.20 -4.64 6.69
CA LYS A 53 6.91 -3.39 7.01
C LYS A 53 6.12 -2.48 7.95
N ASN A 54 4.81 -2.43 7.78
CA ASN A 54 3.92 -1.65 8.63
C ASN A 54 3.44 -2.41 9.89
N HIS A 55 4.00 -3.59 10.19
CA HIS A 55 3.62 -4.45 11.32
C HIS A 55 2.15 -4.91 11.30
N PHE A 56 1.54 -4.97 10.12
CA PHE A 56 0.21 -5.56 9.91
C PHE A 56 0.33 -6.97 9.32
N THR A 57 -0.72 -7.76 9.51
CA THR A 57 -0.84 -9.08 8.88
C THR A 57 -2.20 -9.19 8.19
N LEU A 58 -2.26 -10.00 7.13
CA LEU A 58 -3.52 -10.29 6.41
C LEU A 58 -4.60 -10.84 7.35
N TYR A 59 -4.19 -11.54 8.41
CA TYR A 59 -5.09 -12.07 9.44
C TYR A 59 -5.78 -10.97 10.25
N GLU A 60 -5.07 -9.92 10.64
CA GLU A 60 -5.67 -8.79 11.36
C GLU A 60 -6.64 -8.01 10.46
N LEU A 61 -6.29 -7.81 9.19
CA LEU A 61 -7.21 -7.21 8.21
C LEU A 61 -8.49 -8.04 8.08
N LYS A 62 -8.37 -9.37 7.98
CA LYS A 62 -9.51 -10.29 7.98
C LYS A 62 -10.37 -10.14 9.23
N LYS A 63 -9.74 -10.09 10.41
CA LYS A 63 -10.45 -9.89 11.70
C LYS A 63 -11.21 -8.56 11.75
N TRP A 64 -10.65 -7.49 11.19
CA TRP A 64 -11.31 -6.19 11.09
C TRP A 64 -12.42 -6.14 10.03
N GLY A 65 -12.62 -7.23 9.30
CA GLY A 65 -13.61 -7.33 8.23
C GLY A 65 -13.12 -6.60 6.99
N LEU A 66 -11.96 -6.97 6.48
CA LEU A 66 -11.43 -6.51 5.20
C LEU A 66 -12.53 -6.53 4.12
N VAL A 67 -12.71 -5.41 3.44
CA VAL A 67 -13.66 -5.20 2.34
C VAL A 67 -12.91 -5.18 1.02
N SER A 68 -11.90 -4.32 0.89
CA SER A 68 -11.12 -4.16 -0.34
C SER A 68 -9.76 -3.53 -0.04
N ILE A 69 -8.82 -3.74 -0.97
CA ILE A 69 -7.48 -3.16 -0.88
C ILE A 69 -7.15 -2.52 -2.21
N HIS A 70 -6.90 -1.22 -2.20
CA HIS A 70 -6.60 -0.44 -3.40
C HIS A 70 -5.14 -0.03 -3.37
N PHE A 71 -4.40 -0.38 -4.41
CA PHE A 71 -3.07 0.12 -4.66
C PHE A 71 -3.19 1.43 -5.44
N VAL A 72 -2.79 2.52 -4.82
CA VAL A 72 -2.92 3.87 -5.36
C VAL A 72 -1.54 4.43 -5.62
N GLU A 73 -1.33 4.89 -6.84
CA GLU A 73 -0.19 5.72 -7.22
C GLU A 73 -0.56 7.20 -7.07
N ILE A 74 0.32 7.96 -6.43
CA ILE A 74 0.26 9.40 -6.28
C ILE A 74 1.33 9.99 -7.22
N ALA A 75 0.88 10.52 -8.36
CA ALA A 75 1.74 11.15 -9.36
C ALA A 75 1.19 12.53 -9.71
N ASN A 76 2.03 13.56 -9.67
CA ASN A 76 1.64 14.95 -9.97
C ASN A 76 0.39 15.43 -9.19
N GLU A 77 0.32 15.10 -7.90
CA GLU A 77 -0.82 15.42 -7.02
C GLU A 77 -2.14 14.70 -7.38
N GLU A 78 -2.12 13.78 -8.34
CA GLU A 78 -3.25 12.94 -8.72
C GLU A 78 -3.11 11.53 -8.14
N GLU A 79 -4.24 10.98 -7.67
CA GLU A 79 -4.34 9.64 -7.11
C GLU A 79 -4.96 8.69 -8.14
N THR A 80 -4.16 7.75 -8.66
CA THR A 80 -4.60 6.76 -9.64
C THR A 80 -4.59 5.37 -9.02
N ILE A 81 -5.72 4.67 -9.03
CA ILE A 81 -5.78 3.28 -8.61
C ILE A 81 -5.07 2.43 -9.68
N ARG A 82 -3.91 1.88 -9.33
CA ARG A 82 -3.11 1.03 -10.20
C ARG A 82 -3.52 -0.43 -10.14
N ASN A 83 -3.88 -0.90 -8.94
CA ASN A 83 -4.33 -2.27 -8.75
C ASN A 83 -5.43 -2.32 -7.68
N GLN A 84 -6.36 -3.24 -7.82
CA GLN A 84 -7.41 -3.50 -6.83
C GLN A 84 -7.34 -4.97 -6.44
N ILE A 85 -7.17 -5.22 -5.16
CA ILE A 85 -7.11 -6.56 -4.60
C ILE A 85 -8.39 -6.75 -3.80
N GLU A 86 -9.23 -7.66 -4.27
CA GLU A 86 -10.46 -8.03 -3.57
C GLU A 86 -10.15 -8.78 -2.28
N CYS A 87 -10.97 -8.56 -1.26
CA CYS A 87 -10.81 -9.27 0.00
C CYS A 87 -10.83 -10.79 -0.20
N GLU A 88 -11.65 -11.31 -1.11
CA GLU A 88 -11.72 -12.75 -1.40
C GLU A 88 -10.35 -13.32 -1.83
N THR A 89 -9.65 -12.64 -2.73
CA THR A 89 -8.30 -13.02 -3.19
C THR A 89 -7.31 -13.10 -2.02
N VAL A 90 -7.31 -12.07 -1.17
CA VAL A 90 -6.48 -12.04 0.04
C VAL A 90 -6.84 -13.19 0.98
N LEU A 91 -8.13 -13.39 1.21
CA LEU A 91 -8.63 -14.42 2.12
C LEU A 91 -8.33 -15.84 1.62
N GLN A 92 -8.28 -16.06 0.31
CA GLN A 92 -7.88 -17.33 -0.29
C GLN A 92 -6.39 -17.62 -0.12
N SER A 93 -5.53 -16.60 -0.14
CA SER A 93 -4.09 -16.77 0.11
C SER A 93 -3.76 -17.12 1.58
N ILE A 94 -4.69 -16.94 2.52
CA ILE A 94 -4.51 -17.30 3.95
C ILE A 94 -4.86 -18.79 4.21
N LYS A 95 -4.95 -19.63 3.18
CA LYS A 95 -5.21 -21.07 3.38
C LYS A 95 -3.97 -21.75 3.99
N PHE A 96 -4.07 -22.04 5.28
CA PHE A 96 -3.23 -22.96 6.05
C PHE A 96 -3.35 -24.39 5.52
#